data_AF-A0A7C3WYQ7-F1
#
_entry.id   AF-A0A7C3WYQ7-F1
#
_cell.length_a   1.000
_cell.length_b   1.000
_cell.length_c   1.000
_cell.angle_alpha   90.00
_cell.angle_beta   90.00
_cell.angle_gamma   90.00
#
_symmetry.space_group_name_H-M   'P 1'
#
loop_
_entity.id
_entity.type
_entity.pdbx_description
1 polymer ?
#
loop_
_entity_poly.entity_id
_entity_poly.type
_entity_poly.pdbx_seq_one_letter_code
_entity_poly.pdbx_strand_id
1 'polypeptide(L)'
;MEPPLQLLRCPSCQGELLAEEAVLRCRGCGEEYPSRDGMWDLVPRASAGVKLLGREHYDRHADFYLRMHETWCRSPYYRHYHASFLNLLRRLPPGS
;
A
#
# COMPACT_ATOMS: atom_id res chain seq x y z
N MET A 1 17.26 5.82 8.52
CA MET A 1 17.58 5.44 7.12
C MET A 1 16.61 6.20 6.25
N GLU A 2 17.06 7.27 5.60
CA GLU A 2 16.24 7.94 4.59
C GLU A 2 16.14 7.01 3.37
N PRO A 3 14.92 6.72 2.86
CA PRO A 3 14.78 5.92 1.66
C PRO A 3 15.48 6.63 0.50
N PRO A 4 16.22 5.92 -0.37
CA PRO A 4 16.89 6.56 -1.49
C PRO A 4 15.84 7.05 -2.48
N LEU A 5 15.50 8.34 -2.40
CA LEU A 5 14.61 9.05 -3.33
C LEU A 5 15.02 8.82 -4.80
N GLN A 6 16.29 8.50 -5.04
CA GLN A 6 16.86 8.12 -6.33
C GLN A 6 16.17 6.91 -6.99
N LEU A 7 15.52 6.02 -6.23
CA LEU A 7 14.75 4.89 -6.75
C LEU A 7 13.31 5.28 -7.14
N LEU A 8 12.77 6.36 -6.59
CA LEU A 8 11.39 6.75 -6.86
C LEU A 8 11.26 7.33 -8.27
N ARG A 9 10.16 6.98 -8.94
CA ARG A 9 9.81 7.45 -10.28
C ARG A 9 8.39 7.94 -10.28
N CYS A 10 8.11 8.93 -11.12
CA CYS A 10 6.78 9.45 -11.29
C CYS A 10 5.81 8.33 -11.75
N PRO A 11 4.70 8.09 -11.05
CA PRO A 11 3.71 7.08 -11.45
C PRO A 11 3.05 7.37 -12.79
N SER A 12 2.99 8.64 -13.22
CA SER A 12 2.32 9.05 -14.45
C SER A 12 3.22 8.95 -15.68
N CYS A 13 4.47 9.40 -15.58
CA CYS A 13 5.37 9.52 -16.74
C CYS A 13 6.73 8.82 -16.54
N GLN A 14 6.94 8.11 -15.43
CA GLN A 14 8.20 7.47 -15.04
C GLN A 14 9.42 8.40 -14.97
N GLY A 15 9.21 9.71 -14.95
CA GLY A 15 10.27 10.70 -14.82
C GLY A 15 10.88 10.76 -13.42
N GLU A 16 12.02 11.45 -13.33
CA GLU A 16 12.71 11.74 -12.07
C GLU A 16 11.83 12.62 -11.16
N LEU A 17 11.86 12.31 -9.85
CA LEU A 17 11.17 13.05 -8.79
C LEU A 17 12.20 13.84 -7.98
N LEU A 18 11.94 15.12 -7.80
CA LEU A 18 12.71 16.01 -6.95
C LEU A 18 11.96 16.18 -5.63
N ALA A 19 12.68 16.06 -4.51
CA ALA A 19 12.11 16.34 -3.20
C ALA A 19 12.29 17.80 -2.83
N GLU A 20 11.17 18.48 -2.61
CA GLU A 20 11.08 19.86 -2.14
C GLU A 20 10.31 19.84 -0.82
N GLU A 21 11.04 19.84 0.31
CA GLU A 21 10.48 19.79 1.66
C GLU A 21 9.45 18.66 1.87
N ALA A 22 8.16 18.99 1.80
CA ALA A 22 7.02 18.10 2.00
C ALA A 22 6.25 17.78 0.72
N VAL A 23 6.84 18.03 -0.46
CA VAL A 23 6.30 17.69 -1.79
C VAL A 23 7.36 17.00 -2.66
N LEU A 24 6.98 15.94 -3.39
CA LEU A 24 7.77 15.42 -4.52
C LEU A 24 7.24 16.01 -5.81
N ARG A 25 8.11 16.60 -6.61
CA ARG A 25 7.76 17.18 -7.91
C ARG A 25 8.40 16.41 -9.05
N CYS A 26 7.62 16.04 -10.06
CA CYS A 26 8.16 15.38 -11.24
C CYS A 26 8.78 16.40 -12.21
N ARG A 27 10.02 16.17 -12.63
CA ARG A 27 10.70 16.99 -13.64
C ARG A 27 10.12 16.83 -15.05
N GLY A 28 9.52 15.67 -15.35
CA GLY A 28 9.00 15.34 -16.69
C GLY A 28 7.60 15.90 -16.95
N CYS A 29 6.65 15.58 -16.08
CA CYS A 29 5.24 16.00 -16.24
C CYS A 29 4.82 17.16 -15.33
N GLY A 30 5.66 17.58 -14.38
CA GLY A 30 5.35 18.68 -13.46
C GLY A 30 4.41 18.32 -12.30
N GLU A 31 3.90 17.09 -12.24
CA GLU A 31 2.99 16.63 -11.17
C GLU A 31 3.64 16.71 -9.78
N GLU A 32 2.79 16.98 -8.79
CA GLU A 32 3.17 17.19 -7.39
C GLU A 32 2.49 16.16 -6.47
N TYR A 33 3.30 15.50 -5.66
CA TYR A 33 2.91 14.45 -4.75
C TYR A 33 3.21 14.87 -3.30
N PRO A 34 2.18 15.21 -2.50
CA PRO A 34 2.38 15.69 -1.14
C PRO A 34 2.80 14.55 -0.19
N SER A 35 3.51 14.90 0.89
CA SER A 35 3.70 14.04 2.05
C SER A 35 2.49 14.15 2.98
N ARG A 36 1.92 13.02 3.39
CA ARG A 36 0.86 12.92 4.39
C ARG A 36 1.29 11.89 5.42
N ASP A 37 1.32 12.27 6.69
CA ASP A 37 1.72 11.40 7.82
C ASP A 37 3.11 10.75 7.64
N GLY A 38 4.03 11.47 7.01
CA GLY A 38 5.39 10.98 6.71
C GLY A 38 5.48 10.05 5.50
N MET A 39 4.40 9.89 4.73
CA MET A 39 4.34 9.05 3.52
C MET A 39 3.98 9.87 2.29
N TRP A 40 4.71 9.65 1.18
CA TRP A 40 4.45 10.32 -0.09
C TRP A 40 3.21 9.75 -0.81
N ASP A 41 2.20 10.57 -1.11
CA ASP A 41 1.02 10.17 -1.90
C ASP A 41 1.36 10.19 -3.40
N LEU A 42 2.03 9.12 -3.86
CA LEU A 42 2.38 8.89 -5.28
C LEU A 42 1.20 8.36 -6.11
N VAL A 43 -0.05 8.56 -5.71
CA VAL A 43 -1.19 8.10 -6.51
C VAL A 43 -1.67 9.24 -7.42
N PRO A 44 -1.70 9.07 -8.75
CA PRO A 44 -2.07 10.13 -9.70
C PRO A 44 -3.39 10.83 -9.34
N ARG A 45 -3.47 12.15 -9.52
CA ARG A 45 -4.72 12.90 -9.22
C ARG A 45 -5.87 12.48 -10.14
N ALA A 46 -5.58 12.15 -11.40
CA ALA A 46 -6.55 11.65 -12.38
C ALA A 46 -7.25 10.35 -11.95
N SER A 47 -6.69 9.61 -10.97
CA SER A 47 -7.29 8.38 -10.44
C SER A 47 -8.04 8.60 -9.11
N ALA A 48 -8.41 9.83 -8.76
CA ALA A 48 -9.15 10.12 -7.52
C ALA A 48 -10.43 9.27 -7.33
N GLY A 49 -11.15 8.96 -8.41
CA GLY A 49 -12.31 8.05 -8.36
C GLY A 49 -11.91 6.59 -8.05
N VAL A 50 -10.76 6.14 -8.55
CA VAL A 50 -10.17 4.83 -8.22
C VAL A 50 -9.67 4.81 -6.77
N LYS A 51 -9.19 5.94 -6.23
CA LYS A 51 -8.79 6.07 -4.81
C LYS A 51 -9.97 5.78 -3.87
N LEU A 52 -11.15 6.33 -4.15
CA LEU A 52 -12.35 6.10 -3.32
C LEU A 52 -12.85 4.67 -3.43
N LEU A 53 -13.03 4.15 -4.64
CA LEU A 53 -13.54 2.78 -4.86
C LEU A 53 -12.58 1.71 -4.31
N GLY A 54 -11.27 1.91 -4.48
CA GLY A 54 -10.26 1.03 -3.92
C GLY A 54 -10.30 1.02 -2.39
N ARG A 55 -10.41 2.20 -1.77
CA ARG A 55 -10.51 2.31 -0.30
C ARG A 55 -11.75 1.61 0.24
N GLU A 56 -12.93 1.89 -0.32
CA GLU A 56 -14.18 1.26 0.10
C GLU A 56 -14.15 -0.26 -0.07
N HIS A 57 -13.51 -0.74 -1.14
CA HIS A 57 -13.32 -2.18 -1.37
C HIS A 57 -12.44 -2.80 -0.26
N TYR A 58 -11.28 -2.22 0.02
CA TYR A 58 -10.37 -2.75 1.04
C TYR A 58 -10.94 -2.64 2.46
N ASP A 59 -11.63 -1.54 2.79
CA ASP A 59 -12.30 -1.36 4.08
C ASP A 59 -13.36 -2.46 4.30
N ARG A 60 -14.19 -2.75 3.28
CA ARG A 60 -15.18 -3.83 3.34
C ARG A 60 -14.54 -5.22 3.53
N HIS A 61 -13.42 -5.47 2.85
CA HIS A 61 -12.69 -6.72 3.01
C HIS A 61 -12.08 -6.83 4.42
N ALA A 62 -11.47 -5.76 4.93
CA ALA A 62 -10.92 -5.73 6.29
C ALA A 62 -12.02 -6.03 7.33
N ASP A 63 -13.17 -5.36 7.25
CA ASP A 63 -14.30 -5.60 8.14
C ASP A 63 -14.82 -7.05 8.09
N PHE A 64 -14.87 -7.63 6.89
CA PHE A 64 -15.23 -9.04 6.72
C PHE A 64 -14.25 -9.97 7.46
N TYR A 65 -12.94 -9.78 7.28
CA TYR A 65 -11.92 -10.60 7.94
C TYR A 65 -11.91 -10.42 9.46
N LEU A 66 -12.11 -9.19 9.94
CA LEU A 66 -12.23 -8.89 11.38
C LEU A 66 -13.43 -9.62 12.00
N ARG A 67 -14.62 -9.48 11.41
CA ARG A 67 -15.83 -10.20 11.88
C ARG A 67 -15.67 -11.71 11.82
N MET A 68 -15.09 -12.23 10.74
CA MET A 68 -14.82 -13.66 10.62
C MET A 68 -13.88 -14.14 11.73
N HIS A 69 -12.84 -13.38 12.07
CA HIS A 69 -11.95 -13.69 13.18
C HIS A 69 -12.70 -13.72 14.51
N GLU A 70 -13.46 -12.68 14.84
CA GLU A 70 -14.25 -12.60 16.08
C GLU A 70 -15.18 -13.80 16.22
N THR A 71 -15.84 -14.19 15.13
CA THR A 71 -16.84 -15.26 15.14
C THR A 71 -16.19 -16.65 15.19
N TRP A 72 -15.11 -16.88 14.43
CA TRP A 72 -14.60 -18.23 14.15
C TRP A 72 -13.23 -18.52 14.75
N CYS A 73 -12.58 -17.59 15.45
CA CYS A 73 -11.26 -17.78 16.07
C CYS A 73 -11.15 -19.06 16.93
N ARG A 74 -12.26 -19.48 17.55
CA ARG A 74 -12.31 -20.69 18.39
C ARG A 74 -12.51 -21.98 17.59
N SER A 75 -12.91 -21.92 16.33
CA SER A 75 -13.11 -23.07 15.46
C SER A 75 -11.77 -23.76 15.11
N PRO A 76 -11.66 -25.09 15.28
CA PRO A 76 -10.47 -25.84 14.86
C PRO A 76 -10.15 -25.65 13.36
N TYR A 77 -11.18 -25.55 12.51
CA TYR A 77 -11.03 -25.32 11.07
C TYR A 77 -10.39 -23.96 10.78
N TYR A 78 -10.89 -22.90 11.41
CA TYR A 78 -10.38 -21.55 11.23
C TYR A 78 -8.92 -21.45 11.68
N ARG A 79 -8.57 -22.05 12.83
CA ARG A 79 -7.17 -22.06 13.32
C ARG A 79 -6.24 -22.79 12.36
N HIS A 80 -6.68 -23.92 11.80
CA HIS A 80 -5.91 -24.66 10.81
C HIS A 80 -5.71 -23.85 9.52
N TYR A 81 -6.78 -23.27 8.97
CA TYR A 81 -6.72 -22.40 7.79
C TYR A 81 -5.75 -21.22 8.00
N HIS A 82 -5.87 -20.52 9.13
CA HIS A 82 -5.03 -19.37 9.45
C HIS A 82 -3.56 -19.76 9.66
N ALA A 83 -3.28 -20.89 10.33
CA ALA A 83 -1.93 -21.41 10.49
C ALA A 83 -1.29 -21.79 9.14
N SER A 84 -2.05 -22.44 8.26
CA SER A 84 -1.60 -22.79 6.90
C SER A 84 -1.31 -21.53 6.05
N PHE A 85 -2.17 -20.51 6.14
CA PHE A 85 -1.95 -19.23 5.47
C PHE A 85 -0.68 -18.51 5.94
N LEU A 86 -0.46 -18.42 7.26
CA LEU A 86 0.76 -17.83 7.82
C LEU A 86 2.03 -18.60 7.41
N ASN A 87 1.95 -19.93 7.28
CA ASN A 87 3.08 -20.73 6.81
C ASN A 87 3.44 -20.45 5.34
N LEU A 88 2.47 -20.08 4.50
CA LEU A 88 2.75 -19.63 3.14
C LEU A 88 3.50 -18.29 3.14
N LEU A 89 3.08 -17.34 3.98
CA LEU A 89 3.73 -16.02 4.10
C LEU A 89 5.14 -16.08 4.69
N ARG A 90 5.42 -17.05 5.56
CA ARG A 90 6.75 -17.25 6.15
C ARG A 90 7.80 -17.76 5.16
N ARG A 91 7.38 -18.25 4.00
CA ARG A 91 8.29 -18.66 2.92
C ARG A 91 8.63 -17.47 2.04
N LEU A 92 9.36 -16.51 2.60
CA LEU A 92 10.12 -15.59 1.77
C LEU A 92 11.42 -16.28 1.35
N PRO A 93 11.80 -16.25 0.06
CA PRO A 93 13.08 -16.78 -0.36
C PRO A 93 14.23 -16.06 0.36
N PRO A 94 15.36 -16.73 0.61
CA PRO A 94 16.54 -16.08 1.19
C PRO A 94 16.93 -14.88 0.33
N GLY A 95 17.05 -13.70 0.94
CA GLY A 95 17.36 -12.44 0.24
C GLY A 95 16.16 -11.58 -0.16
N SER A 96 14.97 -11.85 0.39
CA SER A 96 13.82 -10.93 0.38
C SER A 96 14.00 -9.80 1.39
#